data_AF-A0A962P3Q7-F1
#
_entry.id   AF-A0A962P3Q7-F1
#
_cell.length_a   1.000
_cell.length_b   1.000
_cell.length_c   1.000
_cell.angle_alpha   90.00
_cell.angle_beta   90.00
_cell.angle_gamma   90.00
#
_symmetry.space_group_name_H-M   'P 1'
#
loop_
_entity.id
_entity.type
_entity.pdbx_description
1 polymer ?
#
loop_
_entity_poly.entity_id
_entity_poly.type
_entity_poly.pdbx_seq_one_letter_code
_entity_poly.pdbx_strand_id
1 'polypeptide(L)'
;MNNALFTPRRGALALLASCLLANTGHAAENNWVELAVHNFGAPINTMWAEGELSFADDGTMVYCSARQDMAVAPGDPKDLYIATFNPETGSWNTPVNMGLPINAAPATDADPLRLGDDREPWITADGNTIYFKSDRLATTSPRNNNDLFVTRKVNGQWSTPELIGFPISTNEGDEHCPAILQDGETLCFASRRAGGYGGSDIYCAKPDGNGGWSTPVNQGPNINTAAEEFHFSQDKDGMVYFTSSRPGGFGGMDIWGAMQTGANSWGEAHNLGAKVNTDGADMCPALMPGGSAISWFSSRSDNSLGGIDIFWTEKKNLSGN
;
A
#
# COMPACT_ATOMS: atom_id res chain seq x y z
N MET A 1 47.48 -4.56 -33.62
CA MET A 1 46.89 -3.56 -32.72
C MET A 1 45.41 -3.52 -33.02
N ASN A 2 44.62 -4.25 -32.23
CA ASN A 2 43.18 -4.42 -32.44
C ASN A 2 42.43 -3.26 -31.77
N ASN A 3 41.70 -2.47 -32.57
CA ASN A 3 40.67 -1.56 -32.07
C ASN A 3 39.31 -2.21 -32.34
N ALA A 4 38.66 -2.71 -31.29
CA ALA A 4 37.27 -3.14 -31.33
C ALA A 4 36.37 -1.99 -30.88
N LEU A 5 35.44 -1.62 -31.76
CA LEU A 5 34.35 -0.67 -31.53
C LEU A 5 33.35 -1.26 -30.54
N PHE A 6 33.06 -0.54 -29.45
CA PHE A 6 31.95 -0.82 -28.56
C PHE A 6 30.64 -0.37 -29.23
N THR A 7 29.70 -1.30 -29.36
CA THR A 7 28.27 -1.02 -29.55
C THR A 7 27.52 -1.76 -28.44
N PRO A 8 26.62 -1.13 -27.67
CA PRO A 8 25.77 -1.86 -26.74
C PRO A 8 24.60 -2.48 -27.50
N ARG A 9 24.47 -3.81 -27.39
CA ARG A 9 23.30 -4.56 -27.87
C ARG A 9 22.13 -4.34 -26.92
N ARG A 10 20.97 -4.03 -27.52
CA ARG A 10 19.64 -4.14 -26.91
C ARG A 10 19.31 -5.63 -26.68
N GLY A 11 18.63 -5.91 -25.56
CA GLY A 11 17.71 -7.03 -25.41
C GLY A 11 18.19 -8.19 -24.54
N ALA A 12 17.53 -8.39 -23.39
CA ALA A 12 17.19 -9.70 -22.82
C ALA A 12 16.28 -9.53 -21.58
N LEU A 13 14.96 -9.52 -21.77
CA LEU A 13 13.99 -9.83 -20.72
C LEU A 13 12.99 -10.83 -21.32
N ALA A 14 13.32 -12.11 -21.23
CA ALA A 14 12.41 -13.23 -21.47
C ALA A 14 13.15 -14.53 -21.13
N LEU A 15 12.99 -15.05 -19.93
CA LEU A 15 13.28 -16.46 -19.63
C LEU A 15 12.66 -16.84 -18.28
N LEU A 16 11.56 -17.58 -18.34
CA LEU A 16 11.19 -18.63 -17.37
C LEU A 16 9.92 -19.33 -17.86
N ALA A 17 10.11 -20.35 -18.71
CA ALA A 17 9.15 -21.44 -18.89
C ALA A 17 9.84 -22.56 -19.67
N SER A 18 10.45 -23.52 -18.97
CA SER A 18 10.49 -24.92 -19.41
C SER A 18 11.28 -25.77 -18.42
N CYS A 19 10.58 -26.61 -17.67
CA CYS A 19 11.08 -27.94 -17.36
C CYS A 19 9.92 -28.87 -17.01
N LEU A 20 10.04 -30.11 -17.51
CA LEU A 20 9.32 -31.34 -17.19
C LEU A 20 8.11 -31.71 -18.06
N LEU A 21 8.35 -32.67 -18.95
CA LEU A 21 7.40 -33.73 -19.29
C LEU A 21 8.12 -35.08 -19.19
N ALA A 22 7.62 -35.95 -18.32
CA ALA A 22 7.31 -37.36 -18.63
C ALA A 22 6.60 -38.08 -17.45
N ASN A 23 5.28 -38.19 -17.61
CA ASN A 23 4.50 -39.44 -17.65
C ASN A 23 3.63 -39.91 -16.45
N THR A 24 2.46 -40.40 -16.89
CA THR A 24 1.39 -41.23 -16.31
C THR A 24 0.54 -40.67 -15.15
N GLY A 25 -0.74 -40.46 -15.48
CA GLY A 25 -1.70 -39.76 -14.63
C GLY A 25 -2.30 -40.55 -13.49
N HIS A 26 -3.00 -39.83 -12.63
CA HIS A 26 -4.08 -40.22 -11.73
C HIS A 26 -4.78 -38.91 -11.30
N ALA A 27 -6.12 -38.95 -11.27
CA ALA A 27 -7.04 -37.94 -10.72
C ALA A 27 -6.98 -36.51 -11.32
N ALA A 28 -8.16 -35.91 -11.52
CA ALA A 28 -8.26 -34.47 -11.68
C ALA A 28 -7.85 -33.81 -10.35
N GLU A 29 -6.56 -33.61 -10.13
CA GLU A 29 -6.09 -32.64 -9.15
C GLU A 29 -6.59 -31.29 -9.64
N ASN A 30 -7.34 -30.60 -8.78
CA ASN A 30 -7.69 -29.20 -9.01
C ASN A 30 -6.38 -28.46 -9.28
N ASN A 31 -6.22 -28.04 -10.53
CA ASN A 31 -5.02 -27.35 -10.98
C ASN A 31 -4.95 -26.04 -10.19
N TRP A 32 -4.02 -25.92 -9.24
CA TRP A 32 -3.79 -24.73 -8.40
C TRP A 32 -3.42 -23.46 -9.20
N VAL A 33 -3.57 -23.52 -10.52
CA VAL A 33 -3.24 -22.53 -11.54
C VAL A 33 -4.47 -21.68 -11.95
N GLU A 34 -5.69 -22.02 -11.52
CA GLU A 34 -6.85 -21.14 -11.72
C GLU A 34 -6.94 -20.07 -10.61
N LEU A 35 -6.31 -18.92 -10.89
CA LEU A 35 -6.44 -17.64 -10.18
C LEU A 35 -6.02 -17.69 -8.71
N ALA A 36 -4.77 -18.11 -8.47
CA ALA A 36 -4.22 -18.25 -7.13
C ALA A 36 -4.12 -16.89 -6.41
N VAL A 37 -4.74 -16.82 -5.24
CA VAL A 37 -4.40 -15.83 -4.22
C VAL A 37 -3.28 -16.43 -3.37
N HIS A 38 -2.20 -15.68 -3.24
CA HIS A 38 -1.00 -16.12 -2.55
C HIS A 38 -0.82 -15.32 -1.27
N ASN A 39 -0.68 -16.03 -0.15
CA ASN A 39 -0.20 -15.45 1.10
C ASN A 39 1.31 -15.14 0.95
N PHE A 40 1.78 -13.99 1.47
CA PHE A 40 3.22 -13.65 1.42
C PHE A 40 4.09 -14.62 2.20
N GLY A 41 3.52 -15.32 3.18
CA GLY A 41 4.19 -16.29 4.03
C GLY A 41 5.20 -15.65 4.98
N ALA A 42 5.84 -16.49 5.79
CA ALA A 42 6.95 -16.06 6.62
C ALA A 42 8.15 -15.65 5.74
N PRO A 43 8.96 -14.66 6.15
CA PRO A 43 8.89 -13.90 7.41
C PRO A 43 8.00 -12.65 7.38
N ILE A 44 7.27 -12.39 6.28
CA ILE A 44 6.40 -11.22 6.15
C ILE A 44 5.16 -11.40 7.01
N ASN A 45 4.32 -12.39 6.69
CA ASN A 45 3.15 -12.70 7.50
C ASN A 45 3.56 -13.54 8.72
N THR A 46 2.90 -13.27 9.83
CA THR A 46 3.16 -13.87 11.14
C THR A 46 1.86 -14.24 11.84
N MET A 47 1.92 -14.50 13.15
CA MET A 47 0.71 -14.68 13.97
C MET A 47 0.05 -13.35 14.38
N TRP A 48 0.74 -12.22 14.18
CA TRP A 48 0.23 -10.87 14.43
C TRP A 48 -0.48 -10.33 13.18
N ALA A 49 -0.95 -9.08 13.25
CA ALA A 49 -1.58 -8.45 12.09
C ALA A 49 -0.51 -7.81 11.20
N GLU A 50 -0.53 -8.15 9.91
CA GLU A 50 0.24 -7.49 8.87
C GLU A 50 -0.69 -6.83 7.85
N GLY A 51 -0.32 -5.64 7.40
CA GLY A 51 -1.09 -4.97 6.38
C GLY A 51 -0.42 -3.71 5.90
N GLU A 52 -1.21 -2.92 5.17
CA GLU A 52 -0.87 -1.60 4.69
C GLU A 52 0.55 -1.49 4.11
N LEU A 53 0.69 -1.70 2.81
CA LEU A 53 1.99 -1.85 2.16
C LEU A 53 2.13 -1.04 0.89
N SER A 54 3.37 -0.80 0.50
CA SER A 54 3.74 -0.23 -0.79
C SER A 54 5.15 -0.68 -1.20
N PHE A 55 5.48 -0.47 -2.47
CA PHE A 55 6.74 -0.91 -3.05
C PHE A 55 7.47 0.23 -3.78
N ALA A 56 8.79 0.24 -3.67
CA ALA A 56 9.67 0.95 -4.59
C ALA A 56 9.94 0.09 -5.83
N ASP A 57 10.46 0.70 -6.90
CA ASP A 57 10.74 0.02 -8.17
C ASP A 57 11.81 -1.06 -8.06
N ASP A 58 12.73 -0.93 -7.09
CA ASP A 58 13.78 -1.90 -6.82
C ASP A 58 13.29 -3.15 -6.06
N GLY A 59 11.99 -3.20 -5.72
CA GLY A 59 11.38 -4.30 -4.97
C GLY A 59 11.46 -4.16 -3.45
N THR A 60 11.94 -3.03 -2.94
CA THR A 60 11.83 -2.68 -1.52
C THR A 60 10.37 -2.48 -1.15
N MET A 61 9.90 -3.25 -0.17
CA MET A 61 8.57 -3.13 0.43
C MET A 61 8.67 -2.36 1.74
N VAL A 62 7.74 -1.43 1.97
CA VAL A 62 7.46 -0.88 3.30
C VAL A 62 6.05 -1.29 3.67
N TYR A 63 5.85 -1.78 4.89
CA TYR A 63 4.56 -2.27 5.35
C TYR A 63 4.38 -2.10 6.86
N CYS A 64 3.15 -2.26 7.34
CA CYS A 64 2.82 -2.24 8.76
C CYS A 64 2.75 -3.64 9.36
N SER A 65 3.26 -3.80 10.57
CA SER A 65 3.07 -5.03 11.33
C SER A 65 2.87 -4.74 12.82
N ALA A 66 1.94 -5.49 13.43
CA ALA A 66 1.71 -5.50 14.86
C ALA A 66 2.62 -6.52 15.60
N ARG A 67 3.69 -6.99 14.93
CA ARG A 67 4.59 -7.98 15.53
C ARG A 67 5.28 -7.41 16.77
N GLN A 68 5.33 -8.24 17.81
CA GLN A 68 5.85 -7.83 19.12
C GLN A 68 7.29 -8.28 19.37
N ASP A 69 7.78 -9.23 18.57
CA ASP A 69 9.14 -9.75 18.67
C ASP A 69 10.22 -8.76 18.19
N MET A 70 9.82 -7.75 17.40
CA MET A 70 10.71 -6.73 16.83
C MET A 70 10.15 -5.30 16.95
N ALA A 71 9.16 -5.07 17.82
CA ALA A 71 8.58 -3.74 18.03
C ALA A 71 9.57 -2.73 18.61
N VAL A 72 9.37 -1.45 18.32
CA VAL A 72 10.20 -0.35 18.85
C VAL A 72 10.09 -0.24 20.38
N ALA A 73 8.90 -0.50 20.93
CA ALA A 73 8.65 -0.56 22.38
C ALA A 73 7.47 -1.48 22.73
N PRO A 74 7.42 -2.03 23.96
CA PRO A 74 6.26 -2.80 24.41
C PRO A 74 4.97 -1.96 24.41
N GLY A 75 3.88 -2.54 23.91
CA GLY A 75 2.58 -1.87 23.85
C GLY A 75 2.36 -1.02 22.58
N ASP A 76 3.35 -0.97 21.69
CA ASP A 76 3.20 -0.36 20.37
C ASP A 76 2.16 -1.14 19.54
N PRO A 77 1.13 -0.47 19.00
CA PRO A 77 0.06 -1.14 18.27
C PRO A 77 0.48 -1.63 16.88
N LYS A 78 1.26 -0.83 16.13
CA LYS A 78 1.79 -1.16 14.80
C LYS A 78 2.97 -0.24 14.48
N ASP A 79 4.03 -0.86 13.97
CA ASP A 79 5.24 -0.19 13.49
C ASP A 79 5.36 -0.32 11.96
N LEU A 80 6.16 0.57 11.36
CA LEU A 80 6.62 0.42 9.99
C LEU A 80 7.83 -0.51 9.91
N TYR A 81 7.81 -1.41 8.92
CA TYR A 81 8.86 -2.36 8.61
C TYR A 81 9.27 -2.25 7.15
N ILE A 82 10.53 -2.57 6.86
CA ILE A 82 11.09 -2.61 5.50
C ILE A 82 11.62 -4.01 5.19
N ALA A 83 11.32 -4.50 3.99
CA ALA A 83 11.76 -5.82 3.51
C ALA A 83 12.09 -5.78 2.01
N THR A 84 12.88 -6.73 1.55
CA THR A 84 13.25 -6.90 0.13
C THR A 84 13.06 -8.35 -0.29
N PHE A 85 12.59 -8.54 -1.53
CA PHE A 85 12.42 -9.86 -2.11
C PHE A 85 13.68 -10.27 -2.88
N ASN A 86 14.16 -11.47 -2.63
CA ASN A 86 15.26 -12.06 -3.40
C ASN A 86 14.67 -12.98 -4.49
N PRO A 87 14.68 -12.56 -5.78
CA PRO A 87 14.09 -13.34 -6.87
C PRO A 87 14.89 -14.61 -7.21
N GLU A 88 16.18 -14.69 -6.86
CA GLU A 88 16.98 -15.90 -7.10
C GLU A 88 16.57 -17.04 -6.17
N THR A 89 16.20 -16.68 -4.94
CA THR A 89 15.77 -17.64 -3.91
C THR A 89 14.24 -17.78 -3.79
N GLY A 90 13.50 -16.82 -4.35
CA GLY A 90 12.05 -16.75 -4.22
C GLY A 90 11.59 -16.44 -2.78
N SER A 91 12.38 -15.70 -2.00
CA SER A 91 12.11 -15.47 -0.57
C SER A 91 12.34 -14.02 -0.14
N TRP A 92 11.59 -13.59 0.87
CA TRP A 92 11.80 -12.32 1.55
C TRP A 92 12.96 -12.41 2.54
N ASN A 93 13.72 -11.33 2.70
CA ASN A 93 14.64 -11.21 3.83
C ASN A 93 13.86 -11.13 5.16
N THR A 94 14.57 -11.27 6.28
CA THR A 94 13.99 -10.89 7.59
C THR A 94 13.65 -9.40 7.57
N PRO A 95 12.38 -9.01 7.82
CA PRO A 95 11.99 -7.62 7.86
C PRO A 95 12.75 -6.84 8.92
N VAL A 96 13.04 -5.58 8.62
CA VAL A 96 13.73 -4.67 9.53
C VAL A 96 12.70 -3.66 10.05
N ASN A 97 12.53 -3.58 11.37
CA ASN A 97 11.78 -2.49 11.99
C ASN A 97 12.48 -1.18 11.67
N MET A 98 11.73 -0.17 11.20
CA MET A 98 12.31 1.09 10.77
C MET A 98 12.88 1.94 11.92
N GLY A 99 12.50 1.64 13.16
CA GLY A 99 13.08 2.19 14.39
C GLY A 99 12.91 3.70 14.53
N LEU A 100 13.49 4.26 15.59
CA LEU A 100 13.53 5.71 15.79
C LEU A 100 14.44 6.38 14.74
N PRO A 101 14.08 7.58 14.22
CA PRO A 101 12.93 8.40 14.59
C PRO A 101 11.65 8.11 13.79
N ILE A 102 11.63 7.08 12.94
CA ILE A 102 10.53 6.80 12.01
C ILE A 102 9.34 6.18 12.71
N ASN A 103 9.60 5.20 13.59
CA ASN A 103 8.63 4.60 14.49
C ASN A 103 8.75 5.30 15.86
N ALA A 104 7.71 6.02 16.25
CA ALA A 104 7.64 6.77 17.48
C ALA A 104 7.03 5.89 18.58
N ALA A 105 7.88 5.35 19.47
CA ALA A 105 7.46 4.50 20.59
C ALA A 105 6.29 5.09 21.38
N PRO A 106 5.24 4.36 21.83
CA PRO A 106 4.09 4.87 22.61
C PRO A 106 4.43 5.77 23.81
N ALA A 107 3.43 6.53 24.28
CA ALA A 107 3.35 7.22 25.57
C ALA A 107 4.67 7.74 26.19
N THR A 108 4.84 9.07 26.23
CA THR A 108 6.01 9.72 26.88
C THR A 108 5.59 10.55 28.09
N ASP A 109 6.55 10.98 28.92
CA ASP A 109 6.29 11.96 29.98
C ASP A 109 5.60 13.24 29.45
N ALA A 110 5.90 13.62 28.21
CA ALA A 110 5.32 14.78 27.54
C ALA A 110 3.95 14.49 26.90
N ASP A 111 3.68 13.23 26.55
CA ASP A 111 2.44 12.79 25.90
C ASP A 111 2.06 11.38 26.33
N PRO A 112 1.44 11.22 27.51
CA PRO A 112 1.19 9.91 28.12
C PRO A 112 0.01 9.16 27.48
N LEU A 113 -0.74 9.79 26.58
CA LEU A 113 -1.91 9.21 25.93
C LEU A 113 -1.63 8.75 24.49
N ARG A 114 -0.42 9.00 23.97
CA ARG A 114 -0.05 8.61 22.61
C ARG A 114 0.07 7.10 22.48
N LEU A 115 -0.46 6.56 21.40
CA LEU A 115 -0.42 5.13 21.10
C LEU A 115 0.86 4.74 20.34
N GLY A 116 1.46 5.67 19.58
CA GLY A 116 2.60 5.35 18.71
C GLY A 116 2.14 4.67 17.44
N ASP A 117 1.03 5.16 16.86
CA ASP A 117 0.36 4.48 15.76
C ASP A 117 0.91 4.95 14.41
N ASP A 118 2.05 4.38 14.01
CA ASP A 118 2.70 4.67 12.73
C ASP A 118 2.25 3.68 11.66
N ARG A 119 1.39 4.13 10.74
CA ARG A 119 0.70 3.24 9.80
C ARG A 119 0.60 3.75 8.37
N GLU A 120 0.14 2.87 7.50
CA GLU A 120 -0.28 3.18 6.13
C GLU A 120 0.86 3.81 5.29
N PRO A 121 2.04 3.15 5.21
CA PRO A 121 3.19 3.67 4.53
C PRO A 121 3.04 3.62 3.01
N TRP A 122 3.49 4.69 2.37
CA TRP A 122 3.72 4.76 0.94
C TRP A 122 5.17 5.15 0.63
N ILE A 123 5.95 4.21 0.10
CA ILE A 123 7.29 4.48 -0.42
C ILE A 123 7.21 4.93 -1.88
N THR A 124 7.99 5.96 -2.25
CA THR A 124 8.13 6.39 -3.64
C THR A 124 8.87 5.36 -4.48
N ALA A 125 8.61 5.37 -5.79
CA ALA A 125 9.23 4.45 -6.75
C ALA A 125 10.77 4.45 -6.68
N ASP A 126 11.38 5.60 -6.41
CA ASP A 126 12.84 5.75 -6.25
C ASP A 126 13.40 5.24 -4.91
N GLY A 127 12.54 4.80 -3.99
CA GLY A 127 12.93 4.26 -2.68
C GLY A 127 13.47 5.29 -1.67
N ASN A 128 13.32 6.59 -1.96
CA ASN A 128 13.94 7.66 -1.17
C ASN A 128 12.98 8.47 -0.31
N THR A 129 11.66 8.32 -0.48
CA THR A 129 10.67 9.05 0.33
C THR A 129 9.61 8.08 0.83
N ILE A 130 9.25 8.18 2.11
CA ILE A 130 8.11 7.45 2.70
C ILE A 130 7.14 8.47 3.25
N TYR A 131 5.89 8.37 2.79
CA TYR A 131 4.72 9.05 3.34
C TYR A 131 3.98 8.07 4.25
N PHE A 132 3.45 8.51 5.37
CA PHE A 132 2.71 7.63 6.27
C PHE A 132 1.85 8.44 7.23
N LYS A 133 0.89 7.78 7.86
CA LYS A 133 0.06 8.37 8.91
C LYS A 133 0.70 8.13 10.28
N SER A 134 0.55 9.10 11.18
CA SER A 134 1.04 8.98 12.56
C SER A 134 0.20 9.78 13.54
N ASP A 135 0.11 9.30 14.79
CA ASP A 135 -0.44 10.02 15.94
C ASP A 135 0.60 10.86 16.71
N ARG A 136 1.83 10.99 16.19
CA ARG A 136 2.97 11.60 16.91
C ARG A 136 2.85 13.08 17.22
N LEU A 137 2.01 13.81 16.51
CA LEU A 137 1.70 15.20 16.83
C LEU A 137 0.26 15.29 17.30
N ALA A 138 0.08 15.37 18.61
CA ALA A 138 -1.21 15.68 19.22
C ALA A 138 -1.57 17.18 19.05
N THR A 139 -1.44 17.73 17.84
CA THR A 139 -1.62 19.17 17.56
C THR A 139 -3.06 19.58 17.33
N THR A 140 -3.98 18.63 17.17
CA THR A 140 -5.41 18.88 16.98
C THR A 140 -6.19 18.74 18.29
N SER A 141 -7.37 19.38 18.38
CA SER A 141 -8.31 19.25 19.50
C SER A 141 -9.67 18.80 18.95
N PRO A 142 -10.20 17.63 19.37
CA PRO A 142 -9.61 16.71 20.35
C PRO A 142 -8.27 16.15 19.87
N ARG A 143 -7.33 15.98 20.82
CA ARG A 143 -6.00 15.39 20.58
C ARG A 143 -6.19 13.97 20.11
N ASN A 144 -5.82 13.68 18.86
CA ASN A 144 -5.70 12.34 18.24
C ASN A 144 -6.21 12.26 16.78
N ASN A 145 -6.32 13.36 16.03
CA ASN A 145 -6.60 13.19 14.60
C ASN A 145 -5.35 12.69 13.88
N ASN A 146 -5.54 11.76 12.94
CA ASN A 146 -4.43 11.25 12.16
C ASN A 146 -3.92 12.33 11.21
N ASP A 147 -2.60 12.51 11.14
CA ASP A 147 -1.96 13.43 10.22
C ASP A 147 -0.95 12.68 9.34
N LEU A 148 -0.63 13.23 8.17
CA LEU A 148 0.38 12.66 7.28
C LEU A 148 1.76 13.23 7.56
N PHE A 149 2.75 12.33 7.59
CA PHE A 149 4.16 12.62 7.76
C PHE A 149 4.95 12.14 6.56
N VAL A 150 6.12 12.75 6.37
CA VAL A 150 7.08 12.37 5.35
C VAL A 150 8.48 12.22 5.95
N THR A 151 9.17 11.12 5.61
CA THR A 151 10.60 10.95 5.87
C THR A 151 11.34 10.72 4.56
N ARG A 152 12.59 11.20 4.48
CA ARG A 152 13.41 11.12 3.28
C ARG A 152 14.73 10.45 3.57
N LYS A 153 15.18 9.59 2.66
CA LYS A 153 16.50 8.97 2.71
C LYS A 153 17.53 9.94 2.11
N VAL A 154 18.41 10.45 2.96
CA VAL A 154 19.51 11.35 2.59
C VAL A 154 20.82 10.66 2.94
N ASN A 155 21.70 10.47 1.95
CA ASN A 155 22.98 9.77 2.12
C ASN A 155 22.84 8.37 2.74
N GLY A 156 21.77 7.65 2.38
CA GLY A 156 21.49 6.30 2.89
C GLY A 156 20.83 6.26 4.27
N GLN A 157 20.56 7.40 4.90
CA GLN A 157 19.90 7.48 6.20
C GLN A 157 18.55 8.18 6.09
N TRP A 158 17.53 7.62 6.73
CA TRP A 158 16.22 8.26 6.82
C TRP A 158 16.26 9.46 7.77
N SER A 159 15.63 10.55 7.35
CA SER A 159 15.50 11.77 8.16
C SER A 159 14.47 11.59 9.28
N THR A 160 14.49 12.52 10.24
CA THR A 160 13.35 12.67 11.15
C THR A 160 12.08 12.95 10.33
N PRO A 161 10.96 12.27 10.61
CA PRO A 161 9.71 12.55 9.92
C PRO A 161 9.21 13.98 10.16
N GLU A 162 8.69 14.60 9.10
CA GLU A 162 8.13 15.94 9.11
C GLU A 162 6.63 15.89 8.83
N LEU A 163 5.84 16.71 9.53
CA LEU A 163 4.40 16.87 9.25
C LEU A 163 4.19 17.46 7.86
N ILE A 164 3.31 16.85 7.08
CA ILE A 164 2.81 17.43 5.83
C ILE A 164 1.68 18.39 6.20
N GLY A 165 2.05 19.64 6.44
CA GLY A 165 1.11 20.66 6.91
C GLY A 165 0.01 21.02 5.91
N PHE A 166 -0.73 22.08 6.24
CA PHE A 166 -1.78 22.64 5.38
C PHE A 166 -1.26 22.89 3.95
N PRO A 167 -2.03 22.57 2.89
CA PRO A 167 -3.44 22.15 2.89
C PRO A 167 -3.67 20.63 2.97
N ILE A 168 -2.63 19.83 3.22
CA ILE A 168 -2.74 18.38 3.33
C ILE A 168 -3.32 18.03 4.69
N SER A 169 -2.55 18.12 5.78
CA SER A 169 -3.08 17.77 7.10
C SER A 169 -3.92 18.92 7.67
N THR A 170 -5.12 18.62 8.17
CA THR A 170 -6.10 19.60 8.67
C THR A 170 -6.73 19.15 9.98
N ASN A 171 -7.20 20.09 10.79
CA ASN A 171 -7.75 19.77 12.12
C ASN A 171 -8.93 18.79 12.09
N GLU A 172 -9.79 18.88 11.06
CA GLU A 172 -11.01 18.07 10.94
C GLU A 172 -10.84 16.87 10.01
N GLY A 173 -9.74 16.82 9.25
CA GLY A 173 -9.67 15.98 8.05
C GLY A 173 -9.21 14.56 8.27
N ASP A 174 -8.64 14.21 9.43
CA ASP A 174 -8.26 12.82 9.78
C ASP A 174 -7.49 12.15 8.62
N GLU A 175 -6.40 12.78 8.18
CA GLU A 175 -5.72 12.36 6.95
C GLU A 175 -4.98 11.03 7.11
N HIS A 176 -5.18 10.13 6.15
CA HIS A 176 -4.68 8.75 6.20
C HIS A 176 -4.53 8.18 4.78
N CYS A 177 -3.96 6.98 4.67
CA CYS A 177 -3.77 6.22 3.42
C CYS A 177 -3.08 7.00 2.31
N PRO A 178 -1.89 7.58 2.54
CA PRO A 178 -1.16 8.29 1.49
C PRO A 178 -0.81 7.37 0.34
N ALA A 179 -0.77 7.92 -0.88
CA ALA A 179 -0.32 7.26 -2.08
C ALA A 179 0.28 8.26 -3.07
N ILE A 180 1.45 7.95 -3.62
CA ILE A 180 2.01 8.70 -4.75
C ILE A 180 1.60 8.01 -6.05
N LEU A 181 0.96 8.77 -6.95
CA LEU A 181 0.55 8.26 -8.26
C LEU A 181 1.75 8.00 -9.18
N GLN A 182 1.48 7.37 -10.32
CA GLN A 182 2.48 7.01 -11.33
C GLN A 182 3.22 8.21 -11.94
N ASP A 183 2.66 9.43 -11.83
CA ASP A 183 3.37 10.64 -12.24
C ASP A 183 4.52 11.03 -11.29
N GLY A 184 4.67 10.31 -10.17
CA GLY A 184 5.76 10.45 -9.21
C GLY A 184 5.65 11.67 -8.29
N GLU A 185 4.64 12.51 -8.49
CA GLU A 185 4.51 13.80 -7.81
C GLU A 185 3.14 14.00 -7.17
N THR A 186 2.07 13.41 -7.72
CA THR A 186 0.72 13.58 -7.18
C THR A 186 0.52 12.72 -5.94
N LEU A 187 0.31 13.37 -4.79
CA LEU A 187 -0.07 12.73 -3.53
C LEU A 187 -1.59 12.63 -3.44
N CYS A 188 -2.07 11.40 -3.38
CA CYS A 188 -3.44 11.06 -3.01
C CYS A 188 -3.49 10.58 -1.56
N PHE A 189 -4.61 10.81 -0.89
CA PHE A 189 -4.83 10.42 0.49
C PHE A 189 -6.33 10.43 0.80
N ALA A 190 -6.71 9.75 1.88
CA ALA A 190 -8.07 9.72 2.39
C ALA A 190 -8.27 10.78 3.48
N SER A 191 -9.43 11.41 3.50
CA SER A 191 -9.75 12.48 4.46
C SER A 191 -11.25 12.63 4.67
N ARG A 192 -11.65 12.94 5.91
CA ARG A 192 -13.01 13.33 6.33
C ARG A 192 -13.27 14.84 6.25
N ARG A 193 -12.42 15.58 5.54
CA ARG A 193 -12.53 17.04 5.38
C ARG A 193 -13.90 17.45 4.81
N ALA A 194 -14.33 18.65 5.16
CA ALA A 194 -15.59 19.19 4.67
C ALA A 194 -15.65 19.28 3.13
N GLY A 195 -16.83 19.03 2.57
CA GLY A 195 -17.09 19.07 1.13
C GLY A 195 -16.87 17.74 0.40
N GLY A 196 -16.64 16.64 1.13
CA GLY A 196 -16.68 15.28 0.60
C GLY A 196 -18.11 14.72 0.43
N TYR A 197 -18.20 13.43 0.07
CA TYR A 197 -19.43 12.71 -0.22
C TYR A 197 -19.95 11.89 0.97
N GLY A 198 -19.11 11.56 1.95
CA GLY A 198 -19.48 10.65 3.02
C GLY A 198 -18.44 10.54 4.13
N GLY A 199 -17.99 9.31 4.39
CA GLY A 199 -16.95 9.01 5.37
C GLY A 199 -15.60 9.58 4.95
N SER A 200 -14.57 8.75 4.94
CA SER A 200 -13.32 9.15 4.29
C SER A 200 -13.50 9.20 2.78
N ASP A 201 -13.10 10.31 2.19
CA ASP A 201 -13.06 10.50 0.74
C ASP A 201 -11.61 10.56 0.25
N ILE A 202 -11.37 10.15 -0.99
CA ILE A 202 -10.05 10.25 -1.63
C ILE A 202 -9.87 11.65 -2.25
N TYR A 203 -8.78 12.30 -1.88
CA TYR A 203 -8.33 13.58 -2.41
C TYR A 203 -6.92 13.44 -2.98
N CYS A 204 -6.57 14.26 -3.98
CA CYS A 204 -5.22 14.32 -4.51
C CYS A 204 -4.72 15.76 -4.64
N ALA A 205 -3.43 15.97 -4.40
CA ALA A 205 -2.75 17.25 -4.51
C ALA A 205 -1.43 17.09 -5.26
N LYS A 206 -1.01 18.17 -5.93
CA LYS A 206 0.28 18.24 -6.61
C LYS A 206 1.22 19.19 -5.87
N PRO A 207 2.53 19.11 -6.09
CA PRO A 207 3.45 20.14 -5.63
C PRO A 207 3.03 21.50 -6.17
N ASP A 208 3.06 22.53 -5.33
CA ASP A 208 2.66 23.90 -5.72
C ASP A 208 3.79 24.71 -6.40
N GLY A 209 4.99 24.13 -6.49
CA GLY A 209 6.21 24.76 -7.02
C GLY A 209 6.99 25.61 -6.01
N ASN A 210 6.49 25.80 -4.78
CA ASN A 210 7.13 26.56 -3.71
C ASN A 210 7.57 25.69 -2.53
N GLY A 211 7.63 24.37 -2.73
CA GLY A 211 7.94 23.39 -1.69
C GLY A 211 6.74 22.97 -0.84
N GLY A 212 5.52 23.39 -1.20
CA GLY A 212 4.27 22.98 -0.58
C GLY A 212 3.41 22.12 -1.50
N TRP A 213 2.13 22.01 -1.15
CA TRP A 213 1.12 21.26 -1.90
C TRP A 213 -0.01 22.18 -2.33
N SER A 214 -0.57 21.92 -3.51
CA SER A 214 -1.79 22.56 -3.98
C SER A 214 -2.98 22.18 -3.09
N THR A 215 -4.06 22.96 -3.16
CA THR A 215 -5.33 22.58 -2.54
C THR A 215 -5.75 21.18 -3.02
N PRO A 216 -6.04 20.24 -2.11
CA PRO A 216 -6.43 18.88 -2.50
C PRO A 216 -7.76 18.85 -3.24
N VAL A 217 -7.82 18.04 -4.29
CA VAL A 217 -8.97 17.90 -5.18
C VAL A 217 -9.65 16.56 -4.90
N ASN A 218 -10.95 16.58 -4.62
CA ASN A 218 -11.76 15.38 -4.45
C ASN A 218 -11.82 14.58 -5.76
N GLN A 219 -11.67 13.26 -5.68
CA GLN A 219 -11.59 12.38 -6.86
C GLN A 219 -12.94 12.09 -7.54
N GLY A 220 -14.03 12.71 -7.09
CA GLY A 220 -15.32 12.71 -7.77
C GLY A 220 -16.17 11.47 -7.48
N PRO A 221 -17.45 11.46 -7.93
CA PRO A 221 -18.49 10.58 -7.40
C PRO A 221 -18.38 9.11 -7.85
N ASN A 222 -17.54 8.81 -8.83
CA ASN A 222 -17.26 7.43 -9.21
C ASN A 222 -16.24 6.77 -8.27
N ILE A 223 -15.37 7.59 -7.66
CA ILE A 223 -14.40 7.16 -6.66
C ILE A 223 -14.95 7.35 -5.26
N ASN A 224 -15.57 8.48 -4.94
CA ASN A 224 -16.06 8.79 -3.59
C ASN A 224 -17.58 8.70 -3.51
N THR A 225 -18.10 8.12 -2.44
CA THR A 225 -19.53 7.92 -2.20
C THR A 225 -19.91 8.33 -0.79
N ALA A 226 -21.15 8.02 -0.35
CA ALA A 226 -21.54 8.21 1.04
C ALA A 226 -20.86 7.23 2.01
N ALA A 227 -20.18 6.21 1.48
CA ALA A 227 -19.46 5.20 2.25
C ALA A 227 -18.05 5.68 2.64
N GLU A 228 -17.18 4.73 2.97
CA GLU A 228 -15.76 4.99 3.21
C GLU A 228 -14.95 4.64 1.95
N GLU A 229 -14.01 5.51 1.54
CA GLU A 229 -13.07 5.28 0.45
C GLU A 229 -11.65 5.75 0.77
N PHE A 230 -10.69 4.84 0.55
CA PHE A 230 -9.29 5.07 0.92
C PHE A 230 -8.34 4.10 0.19
N HIS A 231 -7.02 4.21 0.43
CA HIS A 231 -5.95 3.44 -0.23
C HIS A 231 -5.95 3.48 -1.77
N PHE A 232 -5.54 4.59 -2.38
CA PHE A 232 -5.67 4.83 -3.81
C PHE A 232 -4.42 4.45 -4.63
N SER A 233 -4.41 3.29 -5.27
CA SER A 233 -3.28 2.83 -6.10
C SER A 233 -3.60 2.91 -7.59
N GLN A 234 -2.73 3.54 -8.38
CA GLN A 234 -2.91 3.69 -9.83
C GLN A 234 -1.87 2.88 -10.61
N ASP A 235 -2.31 2.15 -11.63
CA ASP A 235 -1.40 1.54 -12.59
C ASP A 235 -1.09 2.44 -13.79
N LYS A 236 -0.02 2.09 -14.49
CA LYS A 236 0.45 2.73 -15.73
C LYS A 236 -0.55 2.73 -16.89
N ASP A 237 -1.58 1.89 -16.83
CA ASP A 237 -2.61 1.78 -17.86
C ASP A 237 -3.85 2.66 -17.51
N GLY A 238 -3.80 3.38 -16.39
CA GLY A 238 -4.84 4.29 -15.93
C GLY A 238 -5.91 3.65 -15.04
N MET A 239 -5.79 2.35 -14.71
CA MET A 239 -6.70 1.72 -13.74
C MET A 239 -6.28 2.12 -12.33
N VAL A 240 -7.25 2.56 -11.53
CA VAL A 240 -7.08 2.72 -10.09
C VAL A 240 -7.73 1.57 -9.34
N TYR A 241 -7.12 1.21 -8.22
CA TYR A 241 -7.63 0.27 -7.23
C TYR A 241 -7.74 0.99 -5.90
N PHE A 242 -8.84 0.79 -5.20
CA PHE A 242 -9.09 1.44 -3.93
C PHE A 242 -9.97 0.59 -3.02
N THR A 243 -9.89 0.86 -1.72
CA THR A 243 -10.76 0.24 -0.72
C THR A 243 -12.06 1.02 -0.61
N SER A 244 -13.20 0.33 -0.57
CA SER A 244 -14.50 0.95 -0.33
C SER A 244 -15.49 0.03 0.39
N SER A 245 -16.31 0.61 1.26
CA SER A 245 -17.50 -0.03 1.87
C SER A 245 -18.80 0.26 1.13
N ARG A 246 -18.73 0.72 -0.13
CA ARG A 246 -19.92 1.01 -0.93
C ARG A 246 -20.81 -0.22 -1.11
N PRO A 247 -22.13 -0.05 -1.29
CA PRO A 247 -23.03 -1.15 -1.60
C PRO A 247 -22.61 -1.92 -2.86
N GLY A 248 -22.84 -3.24 -2.85
CA GLY A 248 -22.47 -4.14 -3.95
C GLY A 248 -21.18 -4.93 -3.74
N GLY A 249 -20.56 -4.79 -2.56
CA GLY A 249 -19.44 -5.63 -2.11
C GLY A 249 -19.85 -6.98 -1.50
N PHE A 250 -18.85 -7.74 -1.06
CA PHE A 250 -18.93 -9.05 -0.43
C PHE A 250 -18.89 -8.96 1.10
N GLY A 251 -18.15 -8.00 1.65
CA GLY A 251 -17.89 -7.87 3.08
C GLY A 251 -17.55 -6.44 3.48
N GLY A 252 -17.25 -6.23 4.76
CA GLY A 252 -17.12 -4.91 5.38
C GLY A 252 -16.40 -3.84 4.55
N MET A 253 -15.17 -4.13 4.11
CA MET A 253 -14.40 -3.28 3.19
C MET A 253 -13.89 -4.14 2.05
N ASP A 254 -14.07 -3.66 0.83
CA ASP A 254 -13.72 -4.40 -0.37
C ASP A 254 -12.76 -3.60 -1.25
N ILE A 255 -12.09 -4.31 -2.16
CA ILE A 255 -11.27 -3.72 -3.21
C ILE A 255 -12.11 -3.52 -4.47
N TRP A 256 -12.08 -2.29 -4.97
CA TRP A 256 -12.75 -1.82 -6.17
C TRP A 256 -11.74 -1.28 -7.17
N GLY A 257 -12.10 -1.25 -8.45
CA GLY A 257 -11.30 -0.62 -9.49
C GLY A 257 -12.10 0.24 -10.45
N ALA A 258 -11.49 1.30 -10.97
CA ALA A 258 -12.09 2.20 -11.95
C ALA A 258 -11.04 2.67 -12.97
N MET A 259 -11.44 2.78 -14.24
CA MET A 259 -10.53 3.24 -15.29
C MET A 259 -10.51 4.77 -15.35
N GLN A 260 -9.34 5.38 -15.50
CA GLN A 260 -9.24 6.82 -15.77
C GLN A 260 -9.84 7.15 -17.15
N THR A 261 -10.78 8.10 -17.18
CA THR A 261 -11.43 8.57 -18.41
C THR A 261 -11.05 10.01 -18.77
N GLY A 262 -10.35 10.71 -17.88
CA GLY A 262 -9.87 12.07 -18.11
C GLY A 262 -9.13 12.63 -16.89
N ALA A 263 -8.82 13.93 -16.93
CA ALA A 263 -8.26 14.62 -15.76
C ALA A 263 -9.31 14.64 -14.63
N ASN A 264 -8.96 14.04 -13.49
CA ASN A 264 -9.87 13.88 -12.34
C ASN A 264 -11.24 13.28 -12.73
N SER A 265 -11.25 12.30 -13.63
CA SER A 265 -12.45 11.66 -14.14
C SER A 265 -12.21 10.17 -14.30
N TRP A 266 -13.17 9.40 -13.81
CA TRP A 266 -13.09 7.95 -13.68
C TRP A 266 -14.32 7.31 -14.29
N GLY A 267 -14.18 6.10 -14.81
CA GLY A 267 -15.30 5.24 -15.19
C GLY A 267 -16.07 4.75 -13.97
N GLU A 268 -17.09 3.94 -14.20
CA GLU A 268 -17.80 3.25 -13.13
C GLU A 268 -16.84 2.36 -12.34
N ALA A 269 -16.98 2.35 -11.01
CA ALA A 269 -16.19 1.48 -10.16
C ALA A 269 -16.77 0.07 -10.15
N HIS A 270 -15.91 -0.93 -10.28
CA HIS A 270 -16.28 -2.34 -10.27
C HIS A 270 -15.58 -3.06 -9.11
N ASN A 271 -16.33 -3.87 -8.38
CA ASN A 271 -15.79 -4.72 -7.33
C ASN A 271 -14.87 -5.80 -7.95
N LEU A 272 -13.73 -6.11 -7.32
CA LEU A 272 -12.78 -7.09 -7.86
C LEU A 272 -13.20 -8.57 -7.70
N GLY A 273 -14.38 -8.82 -7.16
CA GLY A 273 -15.00 -10.14 -7.11
C GLY A 273 -14.54 -11.01 -5.94
N ALA A 274 -15.26 -12.13 -5.73
CA ALA A 274 -15.15 -13.03 -4.58
C ALA A 274 -13.79 -13.73 -4.40
N LYS A 275 -12.88 -13.57 -5.37
CA LYS A 275 -11.52 -14.14 -5.28
C LYS A 275 -10.62 -13.21 -4.49
N VAL A 276 -10.74 -11.91 -4.74
CA VAL A 276 -10.02 -10.87 -4.02
C VAL A 276 -10.73 -10.53 -2.73
N ASN A 277 -12.05 -10.29 -2.81
CA ASN A 277 -12.88 -9.84 -1.71
C ASN A 277 -13.57 -11.02 -1.00
N THR A 278 -13.63 -10.94 0.32
CA THR A 278 -14.24 -11.91 1.24
C THR A 278 -15.46 -11.32 1.93
N ASP A 279 -16.08 -12.05 2.86
CA ASP A 279 -17.12 -11.52 3.74
C ASP A 279 -16.56 -10.62 4.87
N GLY A 280 -15.23 -10.63 5.04
CA GLY A 280 -14.49 -9.83 6.00
C GLY A 280 -14.05 -8.47 5.45
N ALA A 281 -12.81 -8.07 5.76
CA ALA A 281 -12.22 -6.84 5.25
C ALA A 281 -11.01 -7.15 4.36
N ASP A 282 -11.04 -6.61 3.14
CA ASP A 282 -10.01 -6.70 2.11
C ASP A 282 -9.60 -5.28 1.69
N MET A 283 -8.38 -4.90 2.04
CA MET A 283 -8.02 -3.49 2.10
C MET A 283 -6.58 -3.21 1.66
N CYS A 284 -6.32 -1.94 1.37
CA CYS A 284 -5.02 -1.41 0.96
C CYS A 284 -4.44 -2.10 -0.27
N PRO A 285 -5.14 -2.04 -1.42
CA PRO A 285 -4.56 -2.49 -2.68
C PRO A 285 -3.26 -1.71 -2.97
N ALA A 286 -2.19 -2.44 -3.23
CA ALA A 286 -0.92 -1.91 -3.67
C ALA A 286 -0.39 -2.72 -4.86
N LEU A 287 0.11 -2.01 -5.87
CA LEU A 287 0.74 -2.65 -7.03
C LEU A 287 2.14 -3.13 -6.68
N MET A 288 2.43 -4.38 -7.02
CA MET A 288 3.78 -4.93 -6.90
C MET A 288 4.68 -4.36 -8.01
N PRO A 289 6.02 -4.40 -7.83
CA PRO A 289 6.97 -3.95 -8.85
C PRO A 289 6.69 -4.55 -10.23
N GLY A 290 6.75 -3.73 -11.27
CA GLY A 290 6.40 -4.11 -12.65
C GLY A 290 4.90 -4.07 -12.96
N GLY A 291 4.02 -3.95 -11.95
CA GLY A 291 2.60 -3.67 -12.09
C GLY A 291 1.77 -4.79 -12.72
N SER A 292 2.28 -6.03 -12.75
CA SER A 292 1.53 -7.21 -13.20
C SER A 292 0.72 -7.85 -12.08
N ALA A 293 1.05 -7.60 -10.83
CA ALA A 293 0.39 -8.15 -9.65
C ALA A 293 -0.11 -7.04 -8.72
N ILE A 294 -1.17 -7.37 -7.98
CA ILE A 294 -1.76 -6.55 -6.93
C ILE A 294 -1.64 -7.30 -5.61
N SER A 295 -1.35 -6.55 -4.55
CA SER A 295 -1.29 -7.03 -3.17
C SER A 295 -2.29 -6.25 -2.31
N TRP A 296 -2.73 -6.86 -1.22
CA TRP A 296 -3.65 -6.27 -0.25
C TRP A 296 -3.52 -7.01 1.07
N PHE A 297 -4.10 -6.48 2.14
CA PHE A 297 -4.27 -7.25 3.36
C PHE A 297 -5.70 -7.69 3.55
N SER A 298 -5.89 -8.83 4.20
CA SER A 298 -7.18 -9.46 4.33
C SER A 298 -7.31 -10.20 5.65
N SER A 299 -8.53 -10.22 6.19
CA SER A 299 -8.92 -11.10 7.31
C SER A 299 -9.31 -12.50 6.85
N ARG A 300 -9.06 -12.86 5.58
CA ARG A 300 -9.40 -14.16 5.03
C ARG A 300 -8.71 -15.29 5.79
N SER A 301 -9.45 -16.35 6.09
CA SER A 301 -8.93 -17.50 6.84
C SER A 301 -8.35 -18.60 5.96
N ASP A 302 -8.66 -18.60 4.66
CA ASP A 302 -8.08 -19.54 3.72
C ASP A 302 -6.61 -19.20 3.49
N ASN A 303 -5.70 -20.10 3.88
CA ASN A 303 -4.26 -19.93 3.72
C ASN A 303 -3.68 -18.72 4.48
N SER A 304 -4.09 -18.52 5.75
CA SER A 304 -3.58 -17.48 6.65
C SER A 304 -2.60 -18.03 7.69
N LEU A 305 -1.65 -17.19 8.13
CA LEU A 305 -0.76 -17.41 9.26
C LEU A 305 -1.27 -16.69 10.53
N GLY A 306 -1.91 -15.53 10.37
CA GLY A 306 -2.46 -14.70 11.43
C GLY A 306 -3.94 -14.38 11.23
N GLY A 307 -4.42 -13.37 11.98
CA GLY A 307 -5.80 -12.88 11.84
C GLY A 307 -5.98 -11.84 10.72
N ILE A 308 -4.89 -11.20 10.30
CA ILE A 308 -4.84 -10.27 9.18
C ILE A 308 -3.47 -10.45 8.52
N ASP A 309 -3.49 -10.85 7.26
CA ASP A 309 -2.29 -11.22 6.51
C ASP A 309 -2.23 -10.44 5.18
N ILE A 310 -1.04 -10.30 4.61
CA ILE A 310 -0.83 -9.74 3.27
C ILE A 310 -0.92 -10.85 2.22
N PHE A 311 -1.70 -10.59 1.18
CA PHE A 311 -1.92 -11.47 0.04
C PHE A 311 -1.59 -10.76 -1.28
N TRP A 312 -1.40 -11.53 -2.34
CA TRP A 312 -1.29 -11.01 -3.71
C TRP A 312 -1.89 -11.95 -4.74
N THR A 313 -2.18 -11.41 -5.92
CA THR A 313 -2.52 -12.16 -7.12
C THR A 313 -2.06 -11.42 -8.38
N GLU A 314 -1.86 -12.15 -9.47
CA GLU A 314 -1.59 -11.56 -10.78
C GLU A 314 -2.83 -10.84 -11.29
N LYS A 315 -2.70 -9.64 -11.87
CA LYS A 315 -3.82 -8.87 -12.42
C LYS A 315 -4.58 -9.57 -13.53
N LYS A 316 -3.90 -10.45 -14.29
CA LYS A 316 -4.55 -11.32 -15.29
C LYS A 316 -5.61 -12.23 -14.66
N ASN A 317 -5.54 -12.45 -13.36
CA ASN A 317 -6.51 -13.21 -12.58
C ASN A 317 -7.74 -12.39 -12.18
N LEU A 318 -7.74 -11.08 -12.40
CA LEU A 318 -8.88 -10.20 -12.10
C LEU A 318 -9.90 -10.17 -13.25
N SER A 319 -9.48 -10.48 -14.48
CA SER A 319 -10.29 -10.33 -15.70
C SER A 319 -11.07 -11.59 -16.10
N GLY A 320 -11.55 -12.37 -15.14
CA GLY A 320 -12.24 -13.64 -15.37
C GLY A 320 -13.68 -13.64 -14.87
N ASN A 321 -14.57 -12.97 -15.59
CA ASN A 321 -16.02 -13.23 -15.57
C ASN A 321 -16.44 -13.85 -16.91
#